data_AF-A0A1J5PJD5-F1
#
_entry.id   AF-A0A1J5PJD5-F1
#
_cell.length_a   1.000
_cell.length_b   1.000
_cell.length_c   1.000
_cell.angle_alpha   90.00
_cell.angle_beta   90.00
_cell.angle_gamma   90.00
#
_symmetry.space_group_name_H-M   'P 1'
#
loop_
_entity.id
_entity.type
_entity.pdbx_description
1 polymer ?
#
loop_
_entity_poly.entity_id
_entity_poly.type
_entity_poly.pdbx_seq_one_letter_code
_entity_poly.pdbx_strand_id
1 'polypeptide(L)'
;MPDTVHWDVPQGGMFIWLRLPEGADATALLPQALQRKVAYVPGVPFYACGTPPRGTLRLSYATATPEQIDTAIAHLGAVFASASTSSANRHESAVLAT
;
A
#
# COMPACT_ATOMS: atom_id res chain seq x y z
N MET A 1 7.54 -8.91 -1.79
CA MET A 1 6.40 -8.19 -1.17
C MET A 1 6.48 -8.46 0.33
N PRO A 2 6.39 -7.47 1.25
CA PRO A 2 6.37 -7.77 2.69
C PRO A 2 5.16 -8.62 3.10
N ASP A 3 5.37 -9.56 4.02
CA ASP A 3 4.33 -10.49 4.53
C ASP A 3 3.17 -9.77 5.25
N THR A 4 3.41 -8.53 5.67
CA THR A 4 2.43 -7.67 6.35
C THR A 4 1.41 -7.04 5.41
N VAL A 5 1.55 -7.21 4.09
CA VAL A 5 0.58 -6.73 3.11
C VAL A 5 -0.24 -7.89 2.59
N HIS A 6 -1.56 -7.74 2.64
CA HIS A 6 -2.51 -8.76 2.24
C HIS A 6 -3.23 -8.37 0.96
N TRP A 7 -3.52 -9.34 0.10
CA TRP A 7 -4.37 -9.15 -1.08
C TRP A 7 -5.16 -10.43 -1.36
N ASP A 8 -6.29 -10.26 -2.03
CA ASP A 8 -7.09 -11.39 -2.48
C ASP A 8 -6.63 -11.79 -3.88
N VAL A 9 -6.47 -13.09 -4.12
CA VAL A 9 -6.10 -13.62 -5.45
C VAL A 9 -7.35 -13.57 -6.34
N PRO A 10 -7.38 -12.73 -7.39
CA PRO A 10 -8.56 -12.59 -8.22
C PRO A 10 -8.76 -13.87 -9.07
N GLN A 11 -10.02 -14.29 -9.21
CA GLN A 11 -10.41 -15.37 -10.14
C GLN A 11 -10.61 -14.86 -11.58
N GLY A 12 -10.48 -13.54 -11.79
CA GLY A 12 -10.65 -12.87 -13.07
C GLY A 12 -10.71 -11.35 -12.92
N GLY A 13 -10.83 -10.63 -14.04
CA GLY A 13 -10.86 -9.16 -14.06
C GLY A 13 -9.49 -8.54 -14.35
N MET A 14 -9.30 -7.30 -13.91
CA MET A 14 -8.11 -6.48 -14.23
C MET A 14 -7.49 -5.77 -13.02
N PHE A 15 -8.06 -5.98 -11.83
CA PHE A 15 -7.68 -5.27 -10.61
C PHE A 15 -7.37 -6.22 -9.46
N ILE A 16 -6.44 -5.80 -8.60
CA ILE A 16 -6.15 -6.45 -7.32
C ILE A 16 -6.35 -5.42 -6.22
N TRP A 17 -7.02 -5.84 -5.14
CA TRP A 17 -7.19 -5.02 -3.94
C TRP A 17 -6.17 -5.41 -2.89
N LEU A 18 -5.41 -4.43 -2.40
CA LEU A 18 -4.35 -4.61 -1.41
C LEU A 18 -4.73 -3.93 -0.10
N ARG A 19 -4.33 -4.56 1.01
CA ARG A 19 -4.44 -4.08 2.39
C ARG A 19 -3.05 -4.04 3.00
N LEU A 20 -2.53 -2.83 3.17
CA LEU A 20 -1.30 -2.53 3.90
C LEU A 20 -1.46 -2.81 5.40
N PRO A 21 -0.35 -2.96 6.15
CA PRO A 21 -0.39 -3.15 7.60
C PRO A 21 -1.11 -2.01 8.32
N GLU A 22 -1.57 -2.30 9.53
CA GLU A 22 -2.22 -1.32 10.39
C GLU A 22 -1.33 -0.08 10.61
N GLY A 23 -1.95 1.10 10.56
CA GLY A 23 -1.25 2.39 10.68
C GLY A 23 -0.60 2.88 9.37
N ALA A 24 -0.56 2.08 8.31
CA ALA A 24 -0.12 2.55 6.99
C ALA A 24 -1.19 3.40 6.29
N ASP A 25 -0.74 4.39 5.53
CA ASP A 25 -1.60 5.24 4.70
C ASP A 25 -1.20 5.12 3.22
N ALA A 26 -2.05 4.49 2.43
CA ALA A 26 -1.82 4.29 1.00
C ALA A 26 -1.77 5.60 0.22
N THR A 27 -2.48 6.66 0.65
CA THR A 27 -2.41 7.98 0.02
C THR A 27 -1.06 8.63 0.29
N ALA A 28 -0.56 8.53 1.53
CA ALA A 28 0.72 9.12 1.92
C ALA A 28 1.93 8.44 1.25
N LEU A 29 1.81 7.16 0.91
CA LEU A 29 2.87 6.39 0.25
C LEU A 29 2.88 6.55 -1.28
N LEU A 30 1.81 7.09 -1.87
CA LEU A 30 1.68 7.23 -3.32
C LEU A 30 2.81 8.07 -3.95
N PRO A 31 3.24 9.21 -3.38
CA PRO A 31 4.37 9.98 -3.92
C PRO A 31 5.67 9.17 -4.02
N GLN A 32 5.95 8.30 -3.03
CA GLN A 32 7.15 7.46 -3.03
C GLN A 32 7.08 6.36 -4.09
N ALA A 33 5.89 5.80 -4.33
CA ALA A 33 5.67 4.85 -5.42
C ALA A 33 5.83 5.52 -6.80
N LEU A 34 5.30 6.75 -6.95
CA LEU A 34 5.40 7.52 -8.19
C LEU A 34 6.86 7.86 -8.53
N GLN A 35 7.69 8.20 -7.54
CA GLN A 35 9.14 8.39 -7.73
C GLN A 35 9.83 7.15 -8.31
N ARG A 36 9.29 5.96 -8.03
CA ARG A 36 9.75 4.67 -8.57
C ARG A 36 8.99 4.25 -9.83
N LYS A 37 8.29 5.17 -10.48
CA LYS A 37 7.49 4.96 -11.70
C LYS A 37 6.34 3.96 -11.54
N VAL A 38 5.80 3.81 -10.33
CA VAL A 38 4.63 2.96 -10.08
C VAL A 38 3.47 3.83 -9.60
N ALA A 39 2.32 3.72 -10.26
CA ALA A 39 1.09 4.39 -9.89
C ALA A 39 0.03 3.36 -9.44
N TYR A 40 -0.77 3.75 -8.46
CA TYR A 40 -1.93 2.99 -7.99
C TYR A 40 -3.01 3.95 -7.51
N VAL A 41 -4.21 3.42 -7.25
CA VAL A 41 -5.32 4.23 -6.75
C VAL A 41 -5.50 3.97 -5.25
N PRO A 42 -5.39 4.98 -4.37
CA PRO A 42 -5.73 4.82 -2.96
C PRO A 42 -7.18 4.37 -2.79
N GLY A 43 -7.44 3.51 -1.81
CA GLY A 43 -8.73 2.86 -1.62
C GLY A 43 -9.80 3.75 -0.97
N VAL A 44 -9.38 4.80 -0.25
CA VAL A 44 -10.27 5.69 0.51
C VAL A 44 -11.50 6.18 -0.28
N PRO A 45 -11.38 6.65 -1.54
CA PRO A 45 -12.53 7.12 -2.32
C PRO A 45 -13.57 6.04 -2.68
N PHE A 46 -13.25 4.75 -2.51
CA PHE A 46 -14.16 3.64 -2.82
C PHE A 46 -15.09 3.26 -1.65
N TYR A 47 -14.92 3.86 -0.48
CA TYR A 47 -15.76 3.63 0.69
C TYR A 47 -16.81 4.74 0.82
N ALA A 48 -18.09 4.39 0.60
CA ALA A 48 -19.19 5.36 0.58
C ALA A 48 -19.65 5.83 1.98
N CYS A 49 -19.39 5.06 3.03
CA CYS A 49 -19.83 5.35 4.38
C CYS A 49 -18.83 4.83 5.43
N GLY A 50 -18.90 5.39 6.65
CA GLY A 50 -18.02 5.04 7.76
C GLY A 50 -16.62 5.66 7.68
N THR A 51 -15.74 5.26 8.58
CA THR A 51 -14.33 5.65 8.55
C THR A 51 -13.57 4.72 7.59
N PRO A 52 -13.06 5.24 6.45
CA PRO A 52 -12.43 4.40 5.44
C PRO A 52 -11.06 3.88 5.91
N PRO A 53 -10.72 2.60 5.66
CA PRO A 53 -9.40 2.08 5.98
C PRO A 53 -8.33 2.72 5.08
N ARG A 54 -7.43 3.49 5.70
CA ARG A 54 -6.38 4.27 4.99
C ARG A 54 -5.32 3.39 4.32
N GLY A 55 -5.14 2.16 4.80
CA GLY A 55 -4.17 1.20 4.28
C GLY A 55 -4.65 0.44 3.03
N THR A 56 -5.73 0.86 2.36
CA THR A 56 -6.25 0.14 1.19
C THR A 56 -5.85 0.78 -0.12
N LEU A 57 -5.63 -0.03 -1.15
CA LEU A 57 -5.33 0.45 -2.50
C LEU A 57 -5.73 -0.55 -3.58
N ARG A 58 -5.91 -0.03 -4.81
CA ARG A 58 -6.24 -0.81 -6.00
C ARG A 58 -5.10 -0.75 -7.01
N LEU A 59 -4.63 -1.92 -7.43
CA LEU A 59 -3.70 -2.09 -8.56
C LEU A 59 -4.46 -2.53 -9.80
N SER A 60 -4.01 -2.05 -10.97
CA SER A 60 -4.47 -2.51 -12.27
C SER A 60 -3.31 -3.17 -13.00
N TYR A 61 -3.55 -4.34 -13.58
CA TYR A 61 -2.56 -5.03 -14.42
C TYR A 61 -2.96 -5.08 -15.90
N ALA A 62 -4.06 -4.42 -16.27
CA ALA A 62 -4.68 -4.55 -17.60
C ALA A 62 -3.78 -4.17 -18.78
N THR A 63 -2.83 -3.25 -18.57
CA THR A 63 -2.00 -2.65 -19.61
C THR A 63 -0.52 -2.91 -19.41
N ALA A 64 -0.14 -3.63 -18.35
CA ALA A 64 1.25 -3.86 -17.99
C ALA A 64 1.73 -5.20 -18.55
N THR A 65 2.96 -5.25 -19.06
CA THR A 65 3.60 -6.53 -19.40
C THR A 65 4.03 -7.28 -18.14
N PRO A 66 4.25 -8.61 -18.20
CA PRO A 66 4.76 -9.37 -17.05
C PRO A 66 6.03 -8.77 -16.43
N GLU A 67 6.98 -8.31 -17.25
CA GLU A 67 8.25 -7.73 -16.78
C GLU A 67 8.03 -6.38 -16.06
N GLN A 68 7.07 -5.59 -16.55
CA GLN A 68 6.65 -4.34 -15.89
C GLN A 68 5.97 -4.63 -14.55
N ILE A 69 5.17 -5.69 -14.48
CA ILE A 69 4.52 -6.12 -13.23
C ILE A 69 5.59 -6.53 -12.21
N ASP A 70 6.55 -7.38 -12.59
CA ASP A 70 7.62 -7.83 -11.68
C ASP A 70 8.41 -6.65 -11.13
N THR A 71 8.80 -5.71 -12.01
CA THR A 71 9.51 -4.49 -11.61
C THR A 71 8.65 -3.62 -10.68
N ALA A 72 7.37 -3.42 -11.01
CA ALA A 72 6.47 -2.60 -10.22
C ALA A 72 6.21 -3.20 -8.82
N ILE A 73 6.01 -4.51 -8.71
CA ILE A 73 5.81 -5.20 -7.44
C ILE A 73 7.08 -5.15 -6.58
N ALA A 74 8.27 -5.26 -7.18
CA ALA A 74 9.54 -5.09 -6.46
C ALA A 74 9.68 -3.66 -5.88
N HIS A 75 9.37 -2.63 -6.68
CA HIS A 75 9.39 -1.23 -6.25
C HIS A 75 8.38 -0.96 -5.13
N LEU A 76 7.15 -1.47 -5.26
CA LEU A 76 6.12 -1.35 -4.22
C LEU A 76 6.55 -2.05 -2.93
N GLY A 77 7.13 -3.25 -3.03
CA GLY A 77 7.66 -3.98 -1.88
C GLY A 77 8.66 -3.17 -1.08
N ALA A 78 9.57 -2.45 -1.76
CA ALA A 78 10.54 -1.59 -1.10
C ALA A 78 9.89 -0.38 -0.40
N VAL A 79 8.88 0.24 -1.03
CA VAL A 79 8.14 1.37 -0.43
C VAL A 79 7.39 0.92 0.82
N PHE A 80 6.68 -0.20 0.75
CA PHE A 80 5.88 -0.70 1.85
C PHE A 80 6.72 -1.20 3.03
N ALA A 81 7.88 -1.84 2.78
CA ALA A 81 8.82 -2.24 3.83
C ALA A 81 9.40 -1.05 4.61
N SER A 82 9.63 0.06 3.89
CA SER A 82 10.12 1.31 4.51
C SER A 82 9.04 1.94 5.41
N ALA A 83 7.76 1.78 5.03
CA ALA A 83 6.63 2.31 5.77
C ALA A 83 6.33 1.51 7.06
N SER A 84 6.42 0.17 6.99
CA SER A 84 6.18 -0.72 8.15
C SER A 84 7.19 -0.53 9.28
N THR A 85 8.38 0.01 8.99
CA THR A 85 9.42 0.29 9.98
C THR A 85 9.17 1.63 10.73
N SER A 86 8.42 2.57 10.14
CA SER A 86 8.26 3.93 10.68
C SER A 86 7.11 4.07 11.71
N SER A 87 6.16 3.13 11.77
CA SER A 87 5.08 3.15 12.78
C SER A 87 5.50 2.51 14.11
N ALA A 88 6.45 1.56 14.09
CA ALA A 88 6.99 0.93 15.29
C ALA A 88 7.75 1.93 16.19
N ASN A 89 8.37 2.97 15.62
CA ASN A 89 9.24 3.90 16.37
C ASN A 89 8.51 5.12 16.96
N ARG A 90 7.18 5.23 16.79
CA ARG A 90 6.40 6.40 17.27
C ARG A 90 5.72 6.19 18.62
N HIS A 91 5.80 4.98 19.18
CA HIS A 91 5.14 4.61 20.44
C HIS A 91 6.05 4.68 21.69
N GLU A 92 7.35 4.94 21.55
CA GLU A 92 8.27 5.03 22.71
C GLU A 92 8.51 6.46 23.26
N SER A 93 8.19 7.53 22.52
CA SER A 93 8.46 8.90 22.99
C SER A 93 7.37 9.55 23.84
N ALA A 94 6.26 8.87 24.14
CA ALA A 94 5.12 9.48 24.84
C ALA A 94 4.97 9.10 26.32
N VAL A 95 5.85 8.28 26.90
CA VAL A 95 5.69 7.75 28.28
C VAL A 95 6.59 8.47 29.32
N LEU A 96 7.31 9.53 28.95
CA LEU A 96 8.20 10.26 29.89
C LEU A 96 7.75 11.68 30.25
N ALA A 97 6.49 12.05 29.98
CA ALA A 97 5.97 13.36 30.34
C ALA A 97 4.53 13.29 30.88
N THR A 98 4.35 12.70 32.06
CA THR A 98 3.29 13.02 33.03
C THR A 98 3.79 12.58 34.41
#